data_AF-A0A0C2SFE0-F1
#
_entry.id   AF-A0A0C2SFE0-F1
#
_cell.length_a   1.000
_cell.length_b   1.000
_cell.length_c   1.000
_cell.angle_alpha   90.00
_cell.angle_beta   90.00
_cell.angle_gamma   90.00
#
_symmetry.space_group_name_H-M   'P 1'
#
loop_
_entity.id
_entity.type
_entity.pdbx_description
1 polymer ?
#
loop_
_entity_poly.entity_id
_entity_poly.type
_entity_poly.pdbx_seq_one_letter_code
_entity_poly.pdbx_strand_id
1 'polypeptide(L)'
;MKLELTIFELGQALKKIEKNHELDLLIKSTLNGGWMTLRGMANIQKVPGLTLGCSSKGNNIIDIKIKDNNGQGSTLKLTGAKEKKFNVEISSTRYMELGSRNKANANEIKINKNECKLRIDENMIFTIKASIDEIKEIIK
;
A
#
# COMPACT_ATOMS: atom_id res chain seq x y z
N MET A 1 4.74 -4.02 11.72
CA MET A 1 5.64 -2.86 11.86
C MET A 1 4.80 -1.61 11.67
N LYS A 2 5.07 -0.55 12.43
CA LYS A 2 4.42 0.76 12.27
C LYS A 2 5.48 1.82 12.03
N LEU A 3 5.20 2.74 11.12
CA LEU A 3 6.06 3.82 10.66
C LEU A 3 5.21 5.08 10.50
N GLU A 4 5.85 6.23 10.64
CA GLU A 4 5.27 7.52 10.25
C GLU A 4 6.13 8.11 9.14
N LEU A 5 5.57 8.22 7.93
CA LEU A 5 6.32 8.66 6.75
C LEU A 5 5.78 9.99 6.25
N THR A 6 6.66 10.93 5.92
CA THR A 6 6.33 12.09 5.09
C THR A 6 5.92 11.64 3.69
N ILE A 7 5.26 12.51 2.91
CA ILE A 7 4.91 12.18 1.51
C ILE A 7 6.14 11.84 0.66
N PHE A 8 7.30 12.41 0.97
CA PHE A 8 8.56 12.12 0.29
C PHE A 8 9.02 10.70 0.62
N GLU A 9 9.18 10.38 1.90
CA GLU A 9 9.61 9.04 2.36
C GLU A 9 8.63 7.96 1.88
N LEU A 10 7.32 8.23 1.95
CA LEU A 10 6.29 7.33 1.46
C LEU A 10 6.42 7.09 -0.04
N GLY A 11 6.59 8.16 -0.83
CA GLY A 11 6.77 8.04 -2.28
C GLY A 11 7.99 7.19 -2.64
N GLN A 12 9.13 7.45 -1.98
CA GLN A 12 10.34 6.68 -2.20
C GLN A 12 10.17 5.21 -1.79
N ALA A 13 9.56 4.94 -0.63
CA ALA A 13 9.27 3.59 -0.16
C ALA A 13 8.40 2.81 -1.16
N LEU A 14 7.27 3.39 -1.58
CA LEU A 14 6.37 2.75 -2.56
C LEU A 14 7.09 2.50 -3.89
N LYS A 15 7.92 3.45 -4.37
CA LYS A 15 8.66 3.28 -5.62
C LYS A 15 9.75 2.21 -5.53
N LYS A 16 10.44 2.09 -4.39
CA LYS A 16 11.43 1.04 -4.15
C LYS A 16 10.75 -0.34 -4.12
N ILE A 17 9.62 -0.47 -3.43
CA ILE A 17 8.86 -1.74 -3.37
C ILE A 17 8.36 -2.13 -4.75
N GLU A 18 7.75 -1.20 -5.49
CA GLU A 18 7.21 -1.43 -6.84
C GLU A 18 8.26 -1.96 -7.82
N LYS A 19 9.54 -1.59 -7.68
CA LYS A 19 10.62 -2.10 -8.55
C LYS A 19 10.82 -3.60 -8.43
N ASN A 20 10.55 -4.16 -7.25
CA ASN A 20 10.84 -5.56 -6.94
C ASN A 20 9.56 -6.41 -6.83
N HIS A 21 8.41 -5.78 -6.57
CA HIS A 21 7.16 -6.46 -6.31
C HIS A 21 5.98 -5.76 -6.97
N GLU A 22 5.04 -6.56 -7.44
CA GLU A 22 3.72 -6.08 -7.83
C GLU A 22 2.94 -5.54 -6.62
N LEU A 23 2.16 -4.48 -6.86
CA LEU A 23 1.36 -3.80 -5.85
C LEU A 23 -0.14 -3.93 -6.17
N ASP A 24 -0.87 -4.83 -5.51
CA ASP A 24 -2.35 -4.86 -5.58
C ASP A 24 -2.91 -3.85 -4.58
N LEU A 25 -3.56 -2.80 -5.08
CA LEU A 25 -4.06 -1.71 -4.29
C LEU A 25 -5.57 -1.84 -4.07
N LEU A 26 -5.99 -1.69 -2.82
CA LEU A 26 -7.37 -1.45 -2.40
C LEU A 26 -7.46 -0.11 -1.69
N ILE A 27 -8.35 0.75 -2.17
CA ILE A 27 -8.76 1.97 -1.48
C ILE A 27 -10.19 1.78 -1.02
N LYS A 28 -10.46 2.09 0.23
CA LYS A 28 -11.81 2.12 0.80
C LYS A 28 -12.07 3.52 1.33
N SER A 29 -13.24 4.06 1.05
CA SER A 29 -13.72 5.30 1.65
C SER A 29 -15.14 5.10 2.17
N THR A 30 -15.42 5.58 3.37
CA THR A 30 -16.76 5.53 3.97
C THR A 30 -17.58 6.71 3.45
N LEU A 31 -18.84 6.44 3.10
CA LEU A 31 -19.83 7.43 2.68
C LEU A 31 -21.02 7.39 3.65
N ASN A 32 -21.79 8.47 3.77
CA ASN A 32 -22.92 8.53 4.71
C ASN A 32 -23.94 7.40 4.55
N GLY A 33 -24.12 6.90 3.31
CA GLY A 33 -25.02 5.78 3.01
C GLY A 33 -24.33 4.44 2.72
N GLY A 34 -23.01 4.33 2.86
CA GLY A 34 -22.29 3.10 2.48
C GLY A 34 -20.77 3.24 2.39
N TRP A 35 -20.15 2.56 1.44
CA TRP A 35 -18.71 2.66 1.20
C TRP A 35 -18.41 2.59 -0.29
N MET A 36 -17.31 3.22 -0.68
CA MET A 36 -16.72 3.13 -2.00
C MET A 36 -15.42 2.34 -1.93
N THR A 37 -15.18 1.49 -2.92
CA THR A 37 -13.90 0.78 -3.08
C THR A 37 -13.34 0.97 -4.48
N LEU A 38 -12.03 1.23 -4.55
CA LEU A 38 -11.26 1.16 -5.79
C LEU A 38 -10.21 0.07 -5.64
N ARG A 39 -10.14 -0.87 -6.58
CA ARG A 39 -9.13 -1.94 -6.58
C ARG A 39 -8.44 -2.05 -7.92
N GLY A 40 -7.14 -2.34 -7.91
CA GLY A 40 -6.39 -2.64 -9.13
C GLY A 40 -4.88 -2.66 -8.89
N MET A 41 -4.14 -2.96 -9.95
CA MET A 41 -2.69 -2.98 -9.92
C MET A 41 -2.16 -1.55 -9.92
N ALA A 42 -1.36 -1.21 -8.91
CA ALA A 42 -0.78 0.11 -8.74
C ALA A 42 0.61 0.19 -9.39
N ASN A 43 0.81 1.25 -10.18
CA ASN A 43 2.08 1.64 -10.76
C ASN A 43 2.43 3.06 -10.32
N ILE A 44 3.56 3.21 -9.63
CA ILE A 44 4.00 4.49 -9.03
C ILE A 44 4.70 5.30 -10.13
N GLN A 45 3.96 6.20 -10.79
CA GLN A 45 4.47 6.93 -11.96
C GLN A 45 5.38 8.09 -11.57
N LYS A 46 5.03 8.81 -10.51
CA LYS A 46 5.76 9.99 -10.06
C LYS A 46 5.82 10.01 -8.55
N VAL A 47 6.98 10.39 -8.01
CA VAL A 47 7.17 10.63 -6.57
C VAL A 47 7.74 12.03 -6.34
N PRO A 48 7.54 12.62 -5.15
CA PRO A 48 8.28 13.79 -4.70
C PRO A 48 9.80 13.60 -4.87
N GLY A 49 10.47 14.59 -5.45
CA GLY A 49 11.93 14.63 -5.57
C GLY A 49 12.56 15.56 -4.54
N LEU A 50 13.78 15.23 -4.08
CA LEU A 50 14.63 16.13 -3.31
C LEU A 50 15.11 17.24 -4.25
N THR A 51 14.54 18.43 -4.15
CA THR A 51 15.00 19.59 -4.92
C THR A 51 15.83 20.48 -4.00
N LEU A 52 17.15 20.33 -4.07
CA LEU A 52 18.16 21.11 -3.34
C LEU A 52 18.46 22.46 -4.03
N GLY A 53 17.44 23.19 -4.49
CA GLY A 53 17.62 24.45 -5.22
C GLY A 53 16.56 25.49 -4.86
N CYS A 54 17.01 26.75 -4.67
CA CYS A 54 16.29 27.89 -4.12
C CYS A 54 14.98 28.36 -4.84
N SER A 55 14.36 27.55 -5.70
CA SER A 55 13.18 27.96 -6.48
C SER A 55 12.09 26.90 -6.66
N SER A 56 12.14 25.75 -5.99
CA SER A 56 11.09 24.73 -6.12
C SER A 56 10.11 24.79 -4.94
N LYS A 57 8.85 25.16 -5.22
CA LYS A 57 7.72 24.64 -4.44
C LYS A 57 7.80 23.11 -4.51
N GLY A 58 8.35 22.46 -3.49
CA GLY A 58 8.64 21.03 -3.50
C GLY A 58 7.40 20.23 -3.91
N ASN A 59 7.54 19.36 -4.92
CA ASN A 59 6.44 18.51 -5.37
C ASN A 59 6.04 17.57 -4.21
N ASN A 60 4.85 17.75 -3.66
CA ASN A 60 4.29 16.98 -2.55
C ASN A 60 3.24 15.96 -3.04
N ILE A 61 3.35 15.52 -4.30
CA ILE A 61 2.36 14.64 -4.92
C ILE A 61 3.04 13.35 -5.40
N ILE A 62 2.41 12.22 -5.06
CA ILE A 62 2.66 10.91 -5.66
C ILE A 62 1.57 10.63 -6.69
N ASP A 63 1.94 10.33 -7.93
CA ASP A 63 1.02 9.91 -8.97
C ASP A 63 1.04 8.38 -9.09
N ILE A 64 -0.11 7.74 -8.88
CA ILE A 64 -0.30 6.29 -8.89
C ILE A 64 -1.27 5.94 -10.01
N LYS A 65 -0.81 5.22 -11.03
CA LYS A 65 -1.71 4.65 -12.05
C LYS A 65 -2.29 3.36 -11.52
N ILE A 66 -3.61 3.26 -11.46
CA ILE A 66 -4.34 2.08 -11.03
C ILE A 66 -4.95 1.45 -12.28
N LYS A 67 -4.52 0.23 -12.61
CA LYS A 67 -5.01 -0.52 -13.75
C LYS A 67 -5.93 -1.64 -13.30
N ASP A 68 -7.03 -1.81 -14.03
CA ASP A 68 -7.85 -3.02 -13.95
C ASP A 68 -7.17 -4.19 -14.69
N ASN A 69 -7.81 -5.35 -14.66
CA ASN A 69 -7.31 -6.56 -15.32
C ASN A 69 -7.28 -6.45 -16.86
N ASN A 70 -7.96 -5.45 -17.44
CA ASN A 70 -7.99 -5.18 -18.87
C ASN A 70 -6.92 -4.16 -19.29
N GLY A 71 -6.07 -3.71 -18.34
CA GLY A 71 -4.99 -2.76 -18.57
C GLY A 71 -5.47 -1.31 -18.69
N GLN A 72 -6.77 -1.05 -18.63
CA GLN A 72 -7.33 0.30 -18.57
C GLN A 72 -7.24 0.82 -17.13
N GLY A 73 -7.13 2.12 -16.95
CA GLY A 73 -6.89 2.63 -15.60
C GLY A 73 -6.96 4.13 -15.43
N SER A 74 -7.08 4.53 -14.18
CA SER A 74 -7.12 5.93 -13.75
C SER A 74 -5.86 6.30 -12.99
N THR A 75 -5.52 7.59 -12.99
CA THR A 75 -4.41 8.10 -12.17
C THR A 75 -4.97 8.65 -10.88
N LEU A 76 -4.56 8.05 -9.76
CA LEU A 76 -4.77 8.57 -8.41
C LEU A 76 -3.61 9.51 -8.06
N LYS A 77 -3.92 10.62 -7.41
CA LYS A 77 -2.93 11.54 -6.86
C LYS A 77 -3.02 11.55 -5.35
N LEU A 78 -1.93 11.19 -4.67
CA LEU A 78 -1.80 11.33 -3.22
C LEU A 78 -0.98 12.58 -2.92
N THR A 79 -1.59 13.56 -2.25
CA THR A 79 -0.96 14.85 -1.93
C THR A 79 -0.67 14.94 -0.43
N GLY A 80 0.56 15.23 -0.05
CA GLY A 80 0.96 15.43 1.33
C GLY A 80 0.74 16.87 1.81
N ALA A 81 0.20 17.06 3.00
CA ALA A 81 0.17 18.37 3.65
C ALA A 81 1.54 18.69 4.30
N LYS A 82 1.87 19.99 4.38
CA LYS A 82 3.11 20.45 5.03
C LYS A 82 3.16 19.96 6.48
N GLU A 83 4.30 19.41 6.90
CA GLU A 83 4.56 18.91 8.26
C GLU A 83 3.61 17.80 8.74
N LYS A 84 2.83 17.19 7.84
CA LYS A 84 2.02 16.01 8.14
C LYS A 84 2.72 14.74 7.67
N LYS A 85 2.47 13.66 8.39
CA LYS A 85 2.94 12.31 8.09
C LYS A 85 1.76 11.38 7.91
N PHE A 86 1.98 10.32 7.15
CA PHE A 86 1.06 9.21 6.97
C PHE A 86 1.43 8.10 7.95
N ASN A 87 0.43 7.48 8.56
CA ASN A 87 0.64 6.28 9.36
C ASN A 87 0.77 5.09 8.41
N VAL A 88 1.90 4.40 8.45
CA VAL A 88 2.15 3.24 7.61
C VAL A 88 2.28 2.00 8.48
N GLU A 89 1.39 1.04 8.26
CA GLU A 89 1.40 -0.25 8.97
C GLU A 89 1.69 -1.38 7.99
N ILE A 90 2.70 -2.18 8.29
CA ILE A 90 3.05 -3.39 7.53
C ILE A 90 2.78 -4.62 8.38
N SER A 91 1.96 -5.52 7.87
CA SER A 91 1.51 -6.73 8.57
C SER A 91 1.39 -7.92 7.61
N SER A 92 1.62 -9.14 8.11
CA SER A 92 1.40 -10.35 7.31
C SER A 92 -0.08 -10.53 7.02
N THR A 93 -0.41 -11.06 5.85
CA THR A 93 -1.80 -11.44 5.59
C THR A 93 -2.17 -12.68 6.41
N ARG A 94 -3.47 -12.79 6.69
CA ARG A 94 -4.03 -13.94 7.40
C ARG A 94 -5.06 -14.59 6.51
N TYR A 95 -5.10 -15.90 6.52
CA TYR A 95 -6.11 -16.69 5.83
C TYR A 95 -6.72 -17.70 6.79
N MET A 96 -7.97 -18.08 6.52
CA MET A 96 -8.67 -19.09 7.28
C MET A 96 -8.55 -20.41 6.55
N GLU A 97 -7.96 -21.41 7.18
CA GLU A 97 -7.96 -22.78 6.69
C GLU A 97 -9.25 -23.45 7.16
N LEU A 98 -10.08 -23.86 6.20
CA LEU A 98 -11.31 -24.56 6.49
C LEU A 98 -10.99 -26.00 6.89
N GLY A 99 -11.53 -26.43 8.03
CA GLY A 99 -11.41 -27.83 8.44
C GLY A 99 -12.01 -28.77 7.39
N SER A 100 -11.35 -29.90 7.14
CA SER A 100 -11.90 -30.95 6.29
C SER A 100 -13.18 -31.54 6.91
N ARG A 101 -14.19 -31.87 6.09
CA ARG A 101 -15.53 -32.33 6.48
C ARG A 101 -15.57 -33.51 7.48
N ASN A 102 -14.47 -34.22 7.69
CA ASN A 102 -14.39 -35.45 8.47
C ASN A 102 -13.61 -35.34 9.80
N LYS A 103 -13.22 -34.14 10.24
CA LYS A 103 -12.66 -33.94 11.58
C LYS A 103 -13.37 -32.76 12.25
N ALA A 104 -13.65 -32.89 13.55
CA ALA A 104 -14.18 -31.84 14.41
C ALA A 104 -13.13 -30.72 14.67
N ASN A 105 -12.51 -30.22 13.60
CA ASN A 105 -11.45 -29.24 13.65
C ASN A 105 -12.06 -27.88 13.30
N ALA A 106 -12.12 -27.00 14.31
CA ALA A 106 -12.51 -25.61 14.14
C ALA A 106 -11.63 -24.94 13.08
N ASN A 107 -12.20 -23.99 12.34
CA ASN A 107 -11.47 -23.18 11.37
C ASN A 107 -10.25 -22.52 12.03
N GLU A 108 -9.07 -22.66 11.43
CA GLU A 108 -7.83 -22.12 11.98
C GLU A 108 -7.40 -20.88 11.17
N ILE A 109 -7.10 -19.77 11.84
CA ILE A 109 -6.53 -18.58 11.21
C ILE A 109 -5.02 -18.75 11.15
N LYS A 110 -4.47 -18.85 9.93
CA LYS A 110 -3.03 -18.95 9.69
C LYS A 110 -2.46 -17.66 9.14
N ILE A 111 -1.17 -17.45 9.38
CA ILE A 111 -0.40 -16.29 8.91
C ILE A 111 0.30 -16.67 7.61
N ASN A 112 0.10 -15.88 6.56
CA ASN A 112 0.89 -16.00 5.34
C ASN A 112 2.24 -15.29 5.55
N LYS A 113 3.33 -16.07 5.50
CA LYS A 113 4.69 -15.54 5.67
C LYS A 113 5.25 -14.91 4.38
N ASN A 114 4.62 -15.20 3.24
CA ASN A 114 5.08 -14.80 1.90
C ASN A 114 4.23 -13.67 1.30
N GLU A 115 3.27 -13.14 2.06
CA GLU A 115 2.45 -12.02 1.63
C GLU A 115 2.21 -11.09 2.81
N CYS A 116 2.33 -9.80 2.54
CA CYS A 116 2.09 -8.75 3.51
C CYS A 116 1.14 -7.69 2.96
N LYS A 117 0.58 -6.92 3.88
CA LYS A 117 -0.20 -5.72 3.62
C LYS A 117 0.55 -4.51 4.14
N LEU A 118 0.76 -3.53 3.26
CA LEU A 118 1.18 -2.18 3.61
C LEU A 118 -0.07 -1.29 3.59
N ARG A 119 -0.51 -0.87 4.76
CA ARG A 119 -1.65 0.02 4.95
C ARG A 119 -1.16 1.45 5.19
N ILE A 120 -1.77 2.41 4.51
CA ILE A 120 -1.59 3.84 4.71
C ILE A 120 -2.87 4.39 5.34
N ASP A 121 -2.71 4.95 6.54
CA ASP A 121 -3.79 5.34 7.44
C ASP A 121 -4.84 4.23 7.55
N GLU A 122 -6.13 4.53 7.33
CA GLU A 122 -7.21 3.55 7.40
C GLU A 122 -7.77 3.17 6.02
N ASN A 123 -7.45 3.96 4.99
CA ASN A 123 -8.20 3.99 3.74
C ASN A 123 -7.49 3.31 2.56
N MET A 124 -6.17 3.10 2.63
CA MET A 124 -5.40 2.60 1.50
C MET A 124 -4.55 1.39 1.91
N ILE A 125 -4.68 0.29 1.17
CA ILE A 125 -4.02 -0.98 1.48
C ILE A 125 -3.37 -1.52 0.21
N PHE A 126 -2.07 -1.73 0.24
CA PHE A 126 -1.31 -2.48 -0.75
C PHE A 126 -1.14 -3.91 -0.25
N THR A 127 -1.45 -4.90 -1.08
CA THR A 127 -1.11 -6.30 -0.86
C THR A 127 0.10 -6.64 -1.72
N ILE A 128 1.12 -7.21 -1.09
CA ILE A 128 2.43 -7.45 -1.69
C ILE A 128 2.82 -8.90 -1.42
N LYS A 129 3.15 -9.66 -2.46
CA LYS A 129 3.63 -11.06 -2.36
C LYS A 129 5.10 -11.09 -1.92
N ALA A 130 5.35 -10.59 -0.73
CA ALA A 130 6.66 -10.53 -0.09
C ALA A 130 6.50 -10.69 1.43
N SER A 131 7.55 -11.14 2.09
CA SER A 131 7.57 -11.22 3.56
C SER A 131 7.65 -9.83 4.19
N ILE A 132 7.27 -9.70 5.47
CA ILE A 132 7.42 -8.43 6.18
C ILE A 132 8.90 -8.02 6.22
N ASP A 133 9.82 -8.96 6.46
CA ASP A 133 11.23 -8.65 6.69
C ASP A 133 11.92 -8.16 5.42
N GLU A 134 11.57 -8.74 4.27
CA GLU A 134 11.98 -8.24 2.95
C GLU A 134 11.50 -6.81 2.70
N ILE A 135 10.21 -6.52 2.95
CA ILE A 135 9.68 -5.16 2.79
C ILE A 135 10.34 -4.17 3.76
N LYS A 136 10.66 -4.59 4.99
CA LYS A 136 11.40 -3.75 5.94
C LYS A 136 12.79 -3.37 5.40
N GLU A 137 13.49 -4.31 4.78
CA GLU A 137 14.82 -4.05 4.20
C GLU A 137 14.76 -3.07 3.03
N ILE A 138 13.71 -3.15 2.20
CA ILE A 138 13.49 -2.23 1.08
C ILE A 138 13.18 -0.80 1.57
N ILE A 139 12.44 -0.66 2.67
CA ILE A 139 12.02 0.65 3.20
C ILE A 139 13.15 1.38 3.93
N LYS A 140 14.11 0.65 4.51
CA LYS A 140 15.33 1.23 5.08
C LYS A 140 16.12 2.04 4.04
#